data_AF-A0A9E4L0Z8-F1
#
_entry.id   AF-A0A9E4L0Z8-F1
#
_cell.length_a   1.000
_cell.length_b   1.000
_cell.length_c   1.000
_cell.angle_alpha   90.00
_cell.angle_beta   90.00
_cell.angle_gamma   90.00
#
_symmetry.space_group_name_H-M   'P 1'
#
loop_
_entity.id
_entity.type
_entity.pdbx_description
1 polymer ?
#
loop_
_entity_poly.entity_id
_entity_poly.type
_entity_poly.pdbx_seq_one_letter_code
_entity_poly.pdbx_strand_id
1 'polypeptide(L)'
;MTSANGKYEPTWESLSQYQIPEWYIDAKFGIFIHWGPYCVPAYRNEWYPRRMYLKDDPAFEHHRQTWGDHQEFGYKDFIPMLTAEKFDAQEWAQLFKDSGARFIMPVAEHHDGFPMYDSDLTEWCAAKMGPKRDICGELADAVRELDMVFAVSSHRAEHWWFFDGGRLFPSDVQEPANDGLYGPAVVASKDHSNREEWKDKDWTPRPDAKFLEDWLARCCELVDKYQPQVVWFDWWIEQVVFEPYLQRFAAY
;
A
#
# COMPACT_ATOMS: atom_id res chain seq x y z
N MET A 1 15.24 14.89 3.81
CA MET A 1 14.12 15.52 4.52
C MET A 1 14.23 15.14 5.99
N THR A 2 14.71 16.05 6.83
CA THR A 2 14.57 15.98 8.29
C THR A 2 13.97 17.32 8.67
N SER A 3 12.87 17.31 9.41
CA SER A 3 12.30 18.55 9.94
C SER A 3 13.27 19.05 11.01
N ALA A 4 14.14 20.00 10.65
CA ALA A 4 15.25 20.47 11.49
C ALA A 4 14.80 21.13 12.82
N ASN A 5 13.49 21.22 13.07
CA ASN A 5 12.85 21.76 14.27
C ASN A 5 11.79 20.80 14.88
N GLY A 6 11.82 19.50 14.54
CA GLY A 6 10.90 18.50 15.09
C GLY A 6 11.11 18.24 16.59
N LYS A 7 10.06 17.79 17.29
CA LYS A 7 10.15 17.41 18.72
C LYS A 7 11.02 16.16 18.95
N TYR A 8 11.11 15.29 17.95
CA TYR A 8 11.80 14.02 18.01
C TYR A 8 12.99 14.01 17.05
N GLU A 9 14.08 13.40 17.49
CA GLU A 9 15.22 13.07 16.65
C GLU A 9 14.99 11.68 16.01
N PRO A 10 15.56 11.39 14.83
CA PRO A 10 15.42 10.09 14.17
C PRO A 10 16.33 9.03 14.82
N THR A 11 16.11 8.79 16.11
CA THR A 11 16.80 7.76 16.89
C THR A 11 15.79 7.06 17.80
N TRP A 12 15.96 5.77 18.05
CA TRP A 12 15.06 5.03 18.94
C TRP A 12 15.02 5.60 20.37
N GLU A 13 16.13 6.17 20.85
CA GLU A 13 16.19 6.82 22.14
C GLU A 13 15.20 8.01 22.23
N SER A 14 15.17 8.86 21.19
CA SER A 14 14.24 10.00 21.14
C SER A 14 12.80 9.54 20.87
N LEU A 15 12.60 8.67 19.87
CA LEU A 15 11.28 8.21 19.43
C LEU A 15 10.53 7.41 20.51
N SER A 16 11.26 6.63 21.33
CA SER A 16 10.67 5.88 22.44
C SER A 16 10.05 6.75 23.54
N GLN A 17 10.30 8.07 23.53
CA GLN A 17 9.65 9.02 24.44
C GLN A 17 8.22 9.37 24.00
N TYR A 18 7.77 8.94 22.81
CA TYR A 18 6.39 9.10 22.36
C TYR A 18 5.40 8.44 23.33
N GLN A 19 4.28 9.13 23.60
CA GLN A 19 3.19 8.61 24.41
C GLN A 19 1.98 8.41 23.51
N ILE A 20 1.39 7.21 23.57
CA ILE A 20 0.17 6.89 22.83
C ILE A 20 -0.93 7.85 23.28
N PRO A 21 -1.63 8.53 22.36
CA PRO A 21 -2.65 9.50 22.72
C PRO A 21 -3.86 8.82 23.35
N GLU A 22 -4.46 9.49 24.34
CA GLU A 22 -5.60 8.97 25.12
C GLU A 22 -6.78 8.57 24.22
N TRP A 23 -7.05 9.35 23.17
CA TRP A 23 -8.12 9.03 22.22
C TRP A 23 -7.96 7.64 21.60
N TYR A 24 -6.73 7.20 21.29
CA TYR A 24 -6.49 5.91 20.64
C TYR A 24 -6.67 4.76 21.65
N ILE A 25 -6.23 4.99 22.88
CA ILE A 25 -6.48 4.06 23.99
C ILE A 25 -8.00 3.91 24.17
N ASP A 26 -8.75 5.00 24.17
CA ASP A 26 -10.20 5.01 24.41
C ASP A 26 -11.04 4.59 23.21
N ALA A 27 -10.50 4.69 21.99
CA ALA A 27 -11.21 4.38 20.75
C ALA A 27 -11.74 2.95 20.73
N LYS A 28 -10.92 1.99 21.18
CA LYS A 28 -11.11 0.52 21.21
C LYS A 28 -11.41 -0.16 19.86
N PHE A 29 -12.11 0.50 18.95
CA PHE A 29 -12.64 -0.07 17.73
C PHE A 29 -12.49 0.89 16.54
N GLY A 30 -11.98 0.36 15.43
CA GLY A 30 -11.88 1.03 14.15
C GLY A 30 -12.02 0.05 12.98
N ILE A 31 -12.22 0.58 11.78
CA ILE A 31 -12.46 -0.20 10.56
C ILE A 31 -11.25 -0.13 9.63
N PHE A 32 -10.69 -1.28 9.27
CA PHE A 32 -9.63 -1.40 8.27
C PHE A 32 -10.23 -1.77 6.92
N ILE A 33 -9.90 -1.02 5.86
CA ILE A 33 -10.47 -1.16 4.53
C ILE A 33 -9.37 -1.54 3.52
N HIS A 34 -9.40 -2.78 3.02
CA HIS A 34 -8.62 -3.20 1.86
C HIS A 34 -9.48 -3.04 0.61
N TRP A 35 -9.26 -1.97 -0.13
CA TRP A 35 -9.95 -1.70 -1.39
C TRP A 35 -9.00 -1.03 -2.39
N GLY A 36 -8.94 -1.57 -3.60
CA GLY A 36 -8.06 -1.10 -4.67
C GLY A 36 -8.27 -1.91 -5.96
N PRO A 37 -7.40 -1.78 -6.97
CA PRO A 37 -7.57 -2.48 -8.25
C PRO A 37 -7.59 -4.00 -8.10
N TYR A 38 -6.94 -4.55 -7.07
CA TYR A 38 -6.98 -5.96 -6.69
C TYR A 38 -8.39 -6.48 -6.34
N CYS A 39 -9.37 -5.60 -6.06
CA CYS A 39 -10.77 -5.98 -5.85
C CYS A 39 -11.53 -6.22 -7.17
N VAL A 40 -11.10 -5.64 -8.29
CA VAL A 40 -11.77 -5.78 -9.61
C VAL A 40 -11.89 -7.25 -10.06
N PRO A 41 -10.83 -8.08 -10.04
CA PRO A 41 -10.96 -9.48 -10.44
C PRO A 41 -11.84 -10.31 -9.49
N ALA A 42 -12.10 -9.82 -8.26
CA ALA A 42 -12.93 -10.48 -7.24
C ALA A 42 -12.57 -11.96 -7.02
N TYR A 43 -11.29 -12.31 -7.12
CA TYR A 43 -10.81 -13.68 -7.08
C TYR A 43 -9.73 -13.86 -6.01
N ARG A 44 -9.94 -14.84 -5.13
CA ARG A 44 -9.12 -15.13 -3.94
C ARG A 44 -9.07 -13.98 -2.95
N ASN A 45 -8.13 -13.07 -3.08
CA ASN A 45 -7.83 -12.03 -2.09
C ASN A 45 -6.97 -10.90 -2.68
N GLU A 46 -6.59 -9.94 -1.84
CA GLU A 46 -5.76 -8.77 -2.18
C GLU A 46 -4.35 -9.12 -2.71
N TRP A 47 -3.93 -10.37 -2.58
CA TRP A 47 -2.69 -10.91 -3.18
C TRP A 47 -2.88 -11.42 -4.62
N TYR A 48 -4.07 -11.31 -5.21
CA TYR A 48 -4.30 -11.61 -6.62
C TYR A 48 -3.25 -11.00 -7.58
N PRO A 49 -2.84 -9.72 -7.45
CA PRO A 49 -1.90 -9.09 -8.38
C PRO A 49 -0.55 -9.80 -8.40
N ARG A 50 -0.11 -10.37 -7.27
CA ARG A 50 1.08 -11.21 -7.20
C ARG A 50 0.81 -12.61 -7.75
N ARG A 51 -0.23 -13.26 -7.22
CA ARG A 51 -0.51 -14.68 -7.45
C ARG A 51 -0.85 -14.97 -8.91
N MET A 52 -1.46 -14.03 -9.62
CA MET A 52 -1.73 -14.19 -11.04
C MET A 52 -0.45 -14.41 -11.87
N TYR A 53 0.73 -13.97 -11.42
CA TYR A 53 2.01 -14.20 -12.11
C TYR A 53 2.81 -15.41 -11.58
N LEU A 54 2.25 -16.24 -10.70
CA LEU A 54 2.92 -17.44 -10.18
C LEU A 54 2.34 -18.68 -10.87
N LYS A 55 3.10 -19.32 -11.77
CA LYS A 55 2.61 -20.44 -12.62
C LYS A 55 1.97 -21.60 -11.84
N ASP A 56 2.47 -21.88 -10.64
CA ASP A 56 1.97 -22.97 -9.80
C ASP A 56 0.79 -22.53 -8.89
N ASP A 57 0.42 -21.25 -8.89
CA ASP A 57 -0.74 -20.74 -8.16
C ASP A 57 -2.00 -20.83 -9.04
N PRO A 58 -3.14 -21.33 -8.53
CA PRO A 58 -4.37 -21.40 -9.32
C PRO A 58 -4.90 -20.04 -9.83
N ALA A 59 -4.47 -18.91 -9.26
CA ALA A 59 -4.77 -17.58 -9.80
C ALA A 59 -4.18 -17.38 -11.20
N PHE A 60 -3.04 -18.01 -11.52
CA PHE A 60 -2.41 -17.92 -12.83
C PHE A 60 -3.31 -18.49 -13.94
N GLU A 61 -3.78 -19.73 -13.76
CA GLU A 61 -4.67 -20.37 -14.74
C GLU A 61 -6.05 -19.72 -14.77
N HIS A 62 -6.58 -19.30 -13.61
CA HIS A 62 -7.82 -18.52 -13.58
C HIS A 62 -7.70 -17.21 -14.38
N HIS A 63 -6.56 -16.50 -14.24
CA HIS A 63 -6.32 -15.26 -14.98
C HIS A 63 -6.34 -15.51 -16.50
N ARG A 64 -5.61 -16.52 -16.96
CA ARG A 64 -5.54 -16.87 -18.39
C ARG A 64 -6.88 -17.27 -18.98
N GLN A 65 -7.67 -18.03 -18.23
CA GLN A 65 -8.99 -18.48 -18.69
C GLN A 65 -10.05 -17.36 -18.70
N THR A 66 -9.90 -16.35 -17.84
CA THR A 66 -10.91 -15.29 -17.66
C THR A 66 -10.59 -14.02 -18.44
N TRP A 67 -9.31 -13.64 -18.50
CA TRP A 67 -8.86 -12.33 -18.99
C TRP A 67 -7.93 -12.43 -20.20
N GLY A 68 -7.13 -13.49 -20.29
CA GLY A 68 -6.20 -13.72 -21.39
C GLY A 68 -4.75 -13.90 -20.93
N ASP A 69 -3.84 -14.02 -21.88
CA ASP A 69 -2.41 -14.16 -21.58
C ASP A 69 -1.85 -12.87 -20.94
N HIS A 70 -0.97 -13.02 -19.96
CA HIS A 70 -0.45 -11.92 -19.11
C HIS A 70 0.31 -10.80 -19.84
N GLN A 71 0.72 -11.04 -21.08
CA GLN A 71 1.35 -10.01 -21.91
C GLN A 71 0.30 -9.11 -22.59
N GLU A 72 -0.88 -9.65 -22.89
CA GLU A 72 -1.98 -8.92 -23.53
C GLU A 72 -2.90 -8.28 -22.49
N PHE A 73 -3.20 -9.02 -21.43
CA PHE A 73 -3.97 -8.56 -20.29
C PHE A 73 -3.20 -8.88 -19.01
N GLY A 74 -2.64 -7.88 -18.37
CA GLY A 74 -1.95 -7.99 -17.09
C GLY A 74 -2.60 -7.13 -16.01
N TYR A 75 -1.96 -7.02 -14.86
CA TYR A 75 -2.57 -6.38 -13.69
C TYR A 75 -2.94 -4.90 -13.94
N LYS A 76 -2.12 -4.17 -14.72
CA LYS A 76 -2.37 -2.79 -15.12
C LYS A 76 -3.74 -2.60 -15.78
N ASP A 77 -4.28 -3.62 -16.44
CA ASP A 77 -5.52 -3.54 -17.19
C ASP A 77 -6.76 -3.56 -16.29
N PHE A 78 -6.61 -3.98 -15.03
CA PHE A 78 -7.65 -3.83 -14.01
C PHE A 78 -7.78 -2.41 -13.47
N ILE A 79 -6.73 -1.58 -13.55
CA ILE A 79 -6.75 -0.20 -13.06
C ILE A 79 -7.86 0.63 -13.71
N PRO A 80 -7.98 0.71 -15.05
CA PRO A 80 -9.09 1.45 -15.67
C PRO A 80 -10.48 0.85 -15.39
N MET A 81 -10.55 -0.40 -14.94
CA MET A 81 -11.80 -1.07 -14.58
C MET A 81 -12.26 -0.78 -13.15
N LEU A 82 -11.38 -0.28 -12.28
CA LEU A 82 -11.76 0.25 -10.98
C LEU A 82 -12.41 1.62 -11.18
N THR A 83 -13.70 1.66 -11.50
CA THR A 83 -14.39 2.94 -11.81
C THR A 83 -14.92 3.66 -10.57
N ALA A 84 -15.13 2.94 -9.46
CA ALA A 84 -15.71 3.48 -8.23
C ALA A 84 -17.06 4.21 -8.43
N GLU A 85 -17.86 3.80 -9.41
CA GLU A 85 -19.10 4.49 -9.83
C GLU A 85 -20.13 4.68 -8.70
N LYS A 86 -20.15 3.78 -7.72
CA LYS A 86 -21.07 3.81 -6.57
C LYS A 86 -20.36 4.13 -5.25
N PHE A 87 -19.11 4.56 -5.31
CA PHE A 87 -18.37 4.95 -4.12
C PHE A 87 -18.83 6.33 -3.65
N ASP A 88 -19.26 6.39 -2.39
CA ASP A 88 -19.61 7.60 -1.67
C ASP A 88 -18.92 7.57 -0.30
N ALA A 89 -17.98 8.51 -0.09
CA ALA A 89 -17.20 8.58 1.14
C ALA A 89 -18.06 8.94 2.36
N GLN A 90 -19.12 9.74 2.17
CA GLN A 90 -20.04 10.15 3.23
C GLN A 90 -20.93 8.99 3.66
N GLU A 91 -21.45 8.23 2.70
CA GLU A 91 -22.22 7.01 3.00
C GLU A 91 -21.37 6.01 3.81
N TRP A 92 -20.12 5.81 3.42
CA TRP A 92 -19.19 4.94 4.13
C TRP A 92 -18.87 5.47 5.53
N ALA A 93 -18.51 6.74 5.65
CA ALA A 93 -18.20 7.36 6.93
C ALA A 93 -19.38 7.26 7.92
N GLN A 94 -20.61 7.52 7.44
CA GLN A 94 -21.82 7.39 8.25
C GLN A 94 -22.05 5.94 8.69
N LEU A 95 -21.91 4.98 7.78
CA LEU A 95 -22.01 3.55 8.10
C LEU A 95 -20.99 3.13 9.17
N PHE A 96 -19.74 3.59 9.06
CA PHE A 96 -18.70 3.26 10.03
C PHE A 96 -18.98 3.90 11.39
N LYS A 97 -19.46 5.14 11.43
CA LYS A 97 -19.91 5.79 12.67
C LYS A 97 -21.04 5.01 13.34
N ASP A 98 -22.03 4.59 12.57
CA ASP A 98 -23.19 3.84 13.06
C ASP A 98 -22.81 2.45 13.59
N SER A 99 -21.72 1.86 13.07
CA SER A 99 -21.14 0.64 13.63
C SER A 99 -20.48 0.82 15.01
N GLY A 100 -20.28 2.07 15.45
CA GLY A 100 -19.59 2.42 16.69
C GLY A 100 -18.07 2.62 16.54
N ALA A 101 -17.54 2.57 15.32
CA ALA A 101 -16.12 2.81 15.07
C ALA A 101 -15.73 4.24 15.47
N ARG A 102 -14.51 4.39 15.99
CA ARG A 102 -13.94 5.71 16.35
C ARG A 102 -12.91 6.19 15.34
N PHE A 103 -12.36 5.27 14.55
CA PHE A 103 -11.42 5.58 13.49
C PHE A 103 -11.61 4.64 12.31
N ILE A 104 -11.15 5.08 11.14
CA ILE A 104 -11.01 4.22 9.95
C ILE A 104 -9.56 4.18 9.52
N MET A 105 -9.20 3.15 8.78
CA MET A 105 -7.87 2.93 8.25
C MET A 105 -7.98 2.32 6.84
N PRO A 106 -8.20 3.12 5.79
CA PRO A 106 -8.01 2.64 4.43
C PRO A 106 -6.55 2.26 4.16
N VAL A 107 -6.36 1.22 3.37
CA VAL A 107 -5.08 0.96 2.70
C VAL A 107 -4.88 2.07 1.67
N ALA A 108 -4.00 3.02 1.97
CA ALA A 108 -3.66 4.10 1.06
C ALA A 108 -2.80 3.57 -0.10
N GLU A 109 -1.96 2.58 0.17
CA GLU A 109 -1.19 1.88 -0.86
C GLU A 109 -0.91 0.44 -0.40
N HIS A 110 -1.36 -0.55 -1.18
CA HIS A 110 -1.11 -1.96 -0.88
C HIS A 110 0.22 -2.42 -1.52
N HIS A 111 0.55 -3.72 -1.46
CA HIS A 111 1.76 -4.26 -2.07
C HIS A 111 1.77 -4.15 -3.61
N ASP A 112 0.61 -3.92 -4.22
CA ASP A 112 0.45 -3.75 -5.67
C ASP A 112 0.98 -2.39 -6.17
N GLY A 113 1.36 -1.48 -5.25
CA GLY A 113 2.04 -0.23 -5.57
C GLY A 113 1.14 0.84 -6.19
N PHE A 114 -0.18 0.68 -6.10
CA PHE A 114 -1.16 1.66 -6.61
C PHE A 114 -1.73 2.52 -5.47
N PRO A 115 -1.26 3.77 -5.31
CA PRO A 115 -1.88 4.76 -4.44
C PRO A 115 -3.38 4.95 -4.69
N MET A 116 -4.17 4.79 -3.62
CA MET A 116 -5.58 5.14 -3.56
C MET A 116 -5.79 6.63 -3.22
N TYR A 117 -4.78 7.46 -3.46
CA TYR A 117 -4.74 8.88 -3.14
C TYR A 117 -4.09 9.69 -4.26
N ASP A 118 -4.24 11.01 -4.25
CA ASP A 118 -3.58 11.87 -5.24
C ASP A 118 -2.08 12.00 -4.95
N SER A 119 -1.27 11.12 -5.54
CA SER A 119 0.20 11.12 -5.38
C SER A 119 0.89 11.95 -6.48
N ASP A 120 1.79 12.83 -6.08
CA ASP A 120 2.70 13.59 -6.94
C ASP A 120 3.92 12.76 -7.38
N LEU A 121 4.15 11.61 -6.72
CA LEU A 121 5.32 10.77 -6.91
C LEU A 121 5.14 9.68 -7.98
N THR A 122 3.91 9.50 -8.49
CA THR A 122 3.62 8.54 -9.56
C THR A 122 2.45 8.97 -10.42
N GLU A 123 2.43 8.53 -11.67
CA GLU A 123 1.26 8.62 -12.55
C GLU A 123 0.23 7.52 -12.27
N TRP A 124 0.65 6.43 -11.61
CA TRP A 124 -0.19 5.28 -11.29
C TRP A 124 -0.90 5.46 -9.95
N CYS A 125 -1.90 6.34 -9.90
CA CYS A 125 -2.71 6.56 -8.70
C CYS A 125 -4.19 6.74 -9.03
N ALA A 126 -5.06 6.55 -8.03
CA ALA A 126 -6.51 6.63 -8.19
C ALA A 126 -7.00 8.02 -8.65
N ALA A 127 -6.26 9.10 -8.35
CA ALA A 127 -6.60 10.45 -8.81
C ALA A 127 -6.35 10.64 -10.31
N LYS A 128 -5.38 9.92 -10.89
CA LYS A 128 -4.96 10.05 -12.30
C LYS A 128 -5.55 8.94 -13.19
N MET A 129 -5.81 7.77 -12.62
CA MET A 129 -6.26 6.56 -13.33
C MET A 129 -7.47 5.92 -12.64
N GLY A 130 -8.18 5.04 -13.36
CA GLY A 130 -9.35 4.33 -12.80
C GLY A 130 -10.43 5.30 -12.30
N PRO A 131 -10.65 5.43 -10.97
CA PRO A 131 -11.68 6.31 -10.43
C PRO A 131 -11.53 7.79 -10.79
N LYS A 132 -10.29 8.25 -11.04
CA LYS A 132 -9.93 9.67 -11.15
C LYS A 132 -10.42 10.51 -9.95
N ARG A 133 -10.23 9.93 -8.77
CA ARG A 133 -10.68 10.44 -7.47
C ARG A 133 -9.59 10.25 -6.43
N ASP A 134 -9.43 11.22 -5.55
CA ASP A 134 -8.58 11.10 -4.36
C ASP A 134 -9.37 10.37 -3.25
N ILE A 135 -9.36 9.03 -3.29
CA ILE A 135 -10.19 8.21 -2.40
C ILE A 135 -9.79 8.42 -0.93
N CYS A 136 -8.49 8.49 -0.61
CA CYS A 136 -8.04 8.79 0.75
C CYS A 136 -8.45 10.20 1.19
N GLY A 137 -8.28 11.22 0.34
CA GLY A 137 -8.72 12.59 0.65
C GLY A 137 -10.21 12.67 0.95
N GLU A 138 -11.04 12.10 0.06
CA GLU A 138 -12.49 12.08 0.24
C GLU A 138 -12.93 11.35 1.52
N LEU A 139 -12.32 10.21 1.85
CA LEU A 139 -12.59 9.50 3.10
C LEU A 139 -12.12 10.29 4.33
N ALA A 140 -10.95 10.94 4.25
CA ALA A 140 -10.42 11.75 5.35
C ALA A 140 -11.34 12.90 5.70
N ASP A 141 -11.85 13.62 4.70
CA ASP A 141 -12.79 14.72 4.90
C ASP A 141 -14.11 14.22 5.49
N ALA A 142 -14.70 13.16 4.90
CA ALA A 142 -15.97 12.62 5.37
C ALA A 142 -15.94 12.12 6.82
N VAL A 143 -14.87 11.43 7.24
CA VAL A 143 -14.80 10.95 8.64
C VAL A 143 -14.55 12.08 9.63
N ARG A 144 -13.81 13.12 9.24
CA ARG A 144 -13.57 14.29 10.10
C ARG A 144 -14.83 15.10 10.33
N GLU A 145 -15.68 15.24 9.32
CA GLU A 145 -17.01 15.87 9.47
C GLU A 145 -17.90 15.13 10.48
N LEU A 146 -17.62 13.86 10.72
CA LEU A 146 -18.34 13.01 11.67
C LEU A 146 -17.63 12.83 13.02
N ASP A 147 -16.59 13.63 13.32
CA ASP A 147 -15.76 13.55 14.53
C ASP A 147 -15.09 12.18 14.72
N MET A 148 -14.85 11.45 13.63
CA MET A 148 -14.08 10.22 13.62
C MET A 148 -12.63 10.49 13.21
N VAL A 149 -11.73 9.62 13.65
CA VAL A 149 -10.30 9.76 13.35
C VAL A 149 -9.94 9.07 12.04
N PHE A 150 -9.21 9.78 11.19
CA PHE A 150 -8.63 9.22 9.98
C PHE A 150 -7.24 8.66 10.26
N ALA A 151 -7.04 7.39 9.92
CA ALA A 151 -5.76 6.72 9.84
C ALA A 151 -5.49 6.29 8.39
N VAL A 152 -4.26 5.87 8.10
CA VAL A 152 -3.91 5.25 6.81
C VAL A 152 -3.03 4.05 7.03
N SER A 153 -3.01 3.16 6.04
CA SER A 153 -2.09 2.04 5.99
C SER A 153 -1.26 2.06 4.71
N SER A 154 0.04 1.75 4.81
CA SER A 154 0.94 1.56 3.68
C SER A 154 1.62 0.20 3.75
N HIS A 155 1.45 -0.60 2.70
CA HIS A 155 2.01 -1.93 2.60
C HIS A 155 3.10 -2.00 1.51
N ARG A 156 3.59 -0.83 1.07
CA ARG A 156 4.51 -0.66 -0.06
C ARG A 156 5.84 -1.37 0.13
N ALA A 157 6.26 -1.70 1.36
CA ALA A 157 7.55 -2.35 1.61
C ALA A 157 7.74 -3.61 0.72
N GLU A 158 6.73 -4.48 0.65
CA GLU A 158 6.77 -5.72 -0.16
C GLU A 158 6.74 -5.47 -1.67
N HIS A 159 6.37 -4.27 -2.11
CA HIS A 159 6.36 -3.90 -3.53
C HIS A 159 7.73 -4.08 -4.20
N TRP A 160 8.82 -4.07 -3.41
CA TRP A 160 10.18 -4.39 -3.85
C TRP A 160 10.24 -5.65 -4.73
N TRP A 161 9.51 -6.69 -4.33
CA TRP A 161 9.54 -8.02 -4.96
C TRP A 161 8.16 -8.53 -5.36
N PHE A 162 7.08 -7.78 -5.08
CA PHE A 162 5.70 -8.28 -5.18
C PHE A 162 5.31 -8.85 -6.55
N PHE A 163 5.84 -8.26 -7.63
CA PHE A 163 5.58 -8.67 -9.02
C PHE A 163 6.69 -9.55 -9.63
N ASP A 164 7.62 -10.08 -8.84
CA ASP A 164 8.77 -10.82 -9.34
C ASP A 164 8.43 -12.04 -10.22
N GLY A 165 7.31 -12.73 -9.96
CA GLY A 165 6.81 -13.82 -10.80
C GLY A 165 6.64 -13.42 -12.27
N GLY A 166 6.22 -12.16 -12.53
CA GLY A 166 6.04 -11.64 -13.89
C GLY A 166 7.36 -11.47 -14.64
N ARG A 167 8.50 -11.43 -13.95
CA ARG A 167 9.84 -11.40 -14.57
C ARG A 167 10.30 -12.77 -15.09
N LEU A 168 9.58 -13.86 -14.77
CA LEU A 168 10.02 -15.24 -15.06
C LEU A 168 9.43 -15.83 -16.36
N PHE A 169 8.56 -15.11 -17.05
CA PHE A 169 7.93 -15.51 -18.32
C PHE A 169 7.40 -14.27 -19.05
N PRO A 170 7.12 -14.34 -20.37
CA PRO A 170 6.57 -13.20 -21.11
C PRO A 170 5.29 -12.67 -20.45
N SER A 171 5.36 -11.44 -19.95
CA SER A 171 4.27 -10.76 -19.26
C SER A 171 4.47 -9.26 -19.31
N ASP A 172 3.41 -8.50 -19.05
CA ASP A 172 3.43 -7.03 -19.05
C ASP A 172 4.32 -6.40 -17.96
N VAL A 173 4.71 -7.18 -16.94
CA VAL A 173 5.70 -6.78 -15.91
C VAL A 173 7.08 -6.54 -16.52
N GLN A 174 7.39 -7.14 -17.67
CA GLN A 174 8.67 -6.95 -18.36
C GLN A 174 8.69 -5.74 -19.31
N GLU A 175 7.55 -5.10 -19.53
CA GLU A 175 7.42 -3.98 -20.47
C GLU A 175 7.86 -2.67 -19.78
N PRO A 176 8.91 -1.97 -20.28
CA PRO A 176 9.46 -0.78 -19.61
C PRO A 176 8.46 0.36 -19.40
N ALA A 177 7.42 0.45 -20.24
CA ALA A 177 6.36 1.44 -20.09
C ALA A 177 5.56 1.29 -18.77
N ASN A 178 5.58 0.10 -18.17
CA ASN A 178 4.85 -0.23 -16.95
C ASN A 178 5.74 -0.22 -15.69
N ASP A 179 7.02 0.13 -15.81
CA ASP A 179 7.96 0.12 -14.67
C ASP A 179 7.52 1.06 -13.52
N GLY A 180 6.73 2.10 -13.81
CA GLY A 180 6.18 2.98 -12.78
C GLY A 180 5.13 2.32 -11.87
N LEU A 181 4.49 1.23 -12.34
CA LEU A 181 3.54 0.42 -11.56
C LEU A 181 4.21 -0.81 -10.96
N TYR A 182 5.00 -1.53 -11.76
CA TYR A 182 5.55 -2.83 -11.34
C TYR A 182 6.92 -2.75 -10.68
N GLY A 183 7.65 -1.66 -10.91
CA GLY A 183 9.03 -1.53 -10.51
C GLY A 183 9.19 -1.48 -8.98
N PRO A 184 10.16 -2.22 -8.42
CA PRO A 184 11.27 -2.87 -9.13
C PRO A 184 11.05 -4.35 -9.49
N ALA A 185 10.07 -5.03 -8.90
CA ALA A 185 9.77 -6.46 -9.13
C ALA A 185 11.02 -7.35 -9.04
N VAL A 186 11.86 -7.14 -8.02
CA VAL A 186 13.12 -7.86 -7.86
C VAL A 186 12.86 -9.33 -7.58
N VAL A 187 13.49 -10.20 -8.38
CA VAL A 187 13.42 -11.66 -8.20
C VAL A 187 14.07 -12.06 -6.89
N ALA A 188 13.23 -12.25 -5.87
CA ALA A 188 13.66 -12.42 -4.50
C ALA A 188 13.73 -13.88 -4.05
N SER A 189 13.04 -14.79 -4.74
CA SER A 189 13.25 -16.23 -4.61
C SER A 189 13.00 -16.95 -5.93
N LYS A 190 13.66 -18.09 -6.12
CA LYS A 190 13.32 -19.05 -7.18
C LYS A 190 12.20 -20.00 -6.76
N ASP A 191 11.93 -20.08 -5.46
CA ASP A 191 10.88 -20.91 -4.87
C ASP A 191 9.90 -20.03 -4.09
N HIS A 192 8.88 -19.55 -4.80
CA HIS A 192 7.77 -18.77 -4.23
C HIS A 192 6.94 -19.51 -3.19
N SER A 193 7.18 -20.82 -2.97
CA SER A 193 6.50 -21.63 -1.95
C SER A 193 7.27 -21.71 -0.63
N ASN A 194 8.54 -21.29 -0.59
CA ASN A 194 9.38 -21.37 0.60
C ASN A 194 9.06 -20.25 1.61
N ARG A 195 8.14 -20.55 2.53
CA ARG A 195 7.71 -19.61 3.58
C ARG A 195 8.74 -19.34 4.67
N GLU A 196 9.82 -20.12 4.76
CA GLU A 196 10.87 -19.87 5.76
C GLU A 196 11.76 -18.70 5.36
N GLU A 197 11.99 -18.49 4.05
CA GLU A 197 12.67 -17.29 3.55
C GLU A 197 11.92 -16.00 3.91
N TRP A 198 10.60 -16.07 4.03
CA TRP A 198 9.77 -14.91 4.36
C TRP A 198 9.95 -14.45 5.81
N LYS A 199 10.54 -15.27 6.69
CA LYS A 199 10.80 -14.87 8.09
C LYS A 199 12.15 -14.19 8.27
N ASP A 200 12.99 -14.18 7.24
CA ASP A 200 14.28 -13.51 7.29
C ASP A 200 14.07 -11.99 7.38
N LYS A 201 14.70 -11.34 8.36
CA LYS A 201 14.67 -9.88 8.54
C LYS A 201 15.85 -9.19 7.87
N ASP A 202 16.74 -9.95 7.25
CA ASP A 202 17.86 -9.46 6.47
C ASP A 202 17.86 -10.08 5.07
N TRP A 203 16.71 -10.00 4.41
CA TRP A 203 16.48 -10.70 3.16
C TRP A 203 17.35 -10.13 2.02
N THR A 204 17.90 -11.03 1.22
CA THR A 204 18.66 -10.71 0.01
C THR A 204 17.94 -11.23 -1.25
N PRO A 205 17.88 -10.45 -2.34
CA PRO A 205 18.39 -9.09 -2.51
C PRO A 205 17.59 -8.02 -1.75
N ARG A 206 18.30 -7.16 -1.01
CA ARG A 206 17.73 -6.09 -0.20
C ARG A 206 17.18 -4.94 -1.08
N PRO A 207 16.11 -4.25 -0.65
CA PRO A 207 15.75 -2.94 -1.15
C PRO A 207 16.94 -1.99 -1.23
N ASP A 208 17.08 -1.33 -2.36
CA ASP A 208 18.12 -0.34 -2.57
C ASP A 208 17.72 1.04 -1.99
N ALA A 209 18.69 1.95 -1.94
CA ALA A 209 18.45 3.30 -1.42
C ALA A 209 17.40 4.07 -2.23
N LYS A 210 17.26 3.81 -3.53
CA LYS A 210 16.27 4.49 -4.37
C LYS A 210 14.86 4.09 -3.95
N PHE A 211 14.61 2.79 -3.76
CA PHE A 211 13.32 2.29 -3.29
C PHE A 211 13.02 2.76 -1.87
N LEU A 212 14.00 2.76 -0.98
CA LEU A 212 13.80 3.18 0.42
C LEU A 212 13.54 4.69 0.55
N GLU A 213 14.19 5.53 -0.26
CA GLU A 213 13.88 6.98 -0.30
C GLU A 213 12.51 7.25 -0.94
N ASP A 214 12.09 6.50 -1.97
CA ASP A 214 10.73 6.60 -2.54
C ASP A 214 9.67 6.15 -1.54
N TRP A 215 9.90 5.03 -0.84
CA TRP A 215 9.03 4.56 0.24
C TRP A 215 8.87 5.63 1.33
N LEU A 216 9.97 6.24 1.78
CA LEU A 216 9.94 7.31 2.78
C LEU A 216 9.20 8.55 2.25
N ALA A 217 9.46 8.97 1.01
CA ALA A 217 8.82 10.13 0.41
C ALA A 217 7.30 9.97 0.31
N ARG A 218 6.81 8.78 -0.05
CA ARG A 218 5.37 8.47 -0.10
C ARG A 218 4.74 8.45 1.29
N CYS A 219 5.45 7.95 2.29
CA CYS A 219 4.96 8.01 3.67
C CYS A 219 4.84 9.46 4.15
N CYS A 220 5.84 10.31 3.87
CA CYS A 220 5.76 11.74 4.16
C CYS A 220 4.65 12.44 3.37
N GLU A 221 4.43 12.08 2.10
CA GLU A 221 3.34 12.63 1.29
C GLU A 221 1.96 12.35 1.90
N LEU A 222 1.75 11.14 2.44
CA LEU A 222 0.53 10.79 3.16
C LEU A 222 0.34 11.67 4.42
N VAL A 223 1.42 11.94 5.15
CA VAL A 223 1.40 12.82 6.32
C VAL A 223 1.05 14.25 5.89
N ASP A 224 1.77 14.79 4.92
CA ASP A 224 1.59 16.17 4.46
C ASP A 224 0.19 16.44 3.94
N LYS A 225 -0.32 15.56 3.07
CA LYS A 225 -1.63 15.72 2.42
C LYS A 225 -2.79 15.41 3.36
N TYR A 226 -2.69 14.34 4.12
CA TYR A 226 -3.86 13.79 4.82
C TYR A 226 -3.76 13.84 6.33
N GLN A 227 -2.64 14.25 6.94
CA GLN A 227 -2.48 14.40 8.39
C GLN A 227 -3.15 13.26 9.21
N PRO A 228 -2.87 11.98 8.88
CA PRO A 228 -3.48 10.85 9.56
C PRO A 228 -3.00 10.78 11.01
N GLN A 229 -3.87 10.40 11.94
CA GLN A 229 -3.45 10.27 13.36
C GLN A 229 -2.84 8.90 13.69
N VAL A 230 -2.96 7.93 12.78
CA VAL A 230 -2.26 6.65 12.83
C VAL A 230 -1.79 6.32 11.42
N VAL A 231 -0.53 5.90 11.30
CA VAL A 231 0.03 5.30 10.10
C VAL A 231 0.36 3.86 10.44
N TRP A 232 -0.28 2.91 9.76
CA TRP A 232 -0.03 1.50 9.92
C TRP A 232 0.87 1.00 8.80
N PHE A 233 1.75 0.06 9.12
CA PHE A 233 2.60 -0.60 8.14
C PHE A 233 2.52 -2.11 8.25
N ASP A 234 2.62 -2.76 7.09
CA ASP A 234 2.62 -4.22 7.02
C ASP A 234 3.96 -4.82 7.44
N TRP A 235 3.95 -6.12 7.76
CA TRP A 235 5.02 -6.80 8.48
C TRP A 235 6.43 -6.66 7.87
N TRP A 236 6.55 -6.48 6.55
CA TRP A 236 7.86 -6.45 5.87
C TRP A 236 8.70 -5.20 6.14
N ILE A 237 8.19 -4.19 6.86
CA ILE A 237 9.03 -3.06 7.29
C ILE A 237 10.12 -3.50 8.27
N GLU A 238 9.98 -4.68 8.88
CA GLU A 238 10.95 -5.22 9.84
C GLU A 238 12.29 -5.62 9.19
N GLN A 239 12.41 -5.56 7.86
CA GLN A 239 13.70 -5.74 7.19
C GLN A 239 14.70 -4.69 7.67
N VAL A 240 15.91 -5.11 8.05
CA VAL A 240 16.93 -4.26 8.69
C VAL A 240 17.27 -3.00 7.89
N VAL A 241 17.10 -3.03 6.57
CA VAL A 241 17.39 -1.87 5.71
C VAL A 241 16.36 -0.74 5.83
N PHE A 242 15.14 -1.00 6.30
CA PHE A 242 14.15 0.05 6.54
C PHE A 242 14.38 0.78 7.86
N GLU A 243 15.12 0.21 8.81
CA GLU A 243 15.33 0.79 10.14
C GLU A 243 15.69 2.30 10.12
N PRO A 244 16.73 2.76 9.39
CA PRO A 244 17.06 4.19 9.36
C PRO A 244 15.99 5.05 8.69
N TYR A 245 15.18 4.50 7.79
CA TYR A 245 14.08 5.21 7.12
C TYR A 245 12.84 5.28 8.02
N LEU A 246 12.58 4.24 8.80
CA LEU A 246 11.53 4.23 9.83
C LEU A 246 11.81 5.25 10.92
N GLN A 247 13.07 5.36 11.37
CA GLN A 247 13.47 6.40 12.31
C GLN A 247 13.25 7.80 11.75
N ARG A 248 13.59 8.02 10.48
CA ARG A 248 13.36 9.30 9.79
C ARG A 248 11.87 9.60 9.64
N PHE A 249 11.07 8.62 9.26
CA PHE A 249 9.63 8.78 9.11
C PHE A 249 8.94 9.06 10.44
N ALA A 250 9.28 8.29 11.49
CA ALA A 250 8.66 8.47 12.81
C ALA A 250 9.00 9.81 13.47
N ALA A 251 10.10 10.46 13.06
CA ALA A 251 10.48 11.80 13.51
C ALA A 251 9.90 12.93 12.64
N TYR A 252 9.34 12.61 11.47
CA TYR A 252 8.75 13.56 10.52
C TYR A 252 7.38 14.05 11.02
#